data_AF-A0A380FDX8-F1
#
_entry.id   AF-A0A380FDX8-F1
#
_cell.length_a   1.000
_cell.length_b   1.000
_cell.length_c   1.000
_cell.angle_alpha   90.00
_cell.angle_beta   90.00
_cell.angle_gamma   90.00
#
_symmetry.space_group_name_H-M   'P 1'
#
loop_
_entity.id
_entity.type
_entity.pdbx_description
1 polymer ?
#
loop_
_entity_poly.entity_id
_entity_poly.type
_entity_poly.pdbx_seq_one_letter_code
_entity_poly.pdbx_strand_id
1 'polypeptide(L)'
;MLAQIIETITGKSFEENFDQRLLKPLHLQHTAFYNNPNFKFKNGNGYKLNEGSEQPHAQRTKYLNHYYGAGNLYMTPLDMCKLVYGFTKQSIFQ
;
A
#
# COMPACT_ATOMS: atom_id res chain seq x y z
N MET A 1 14.04 4.90 -3.97
CA MET A 1 14.81 5.13 -5.22
C MET A 1 13.91 5.02 -6.46
N LEU A 2 13.25 3.89 -6.75
CA LEU A 2 12.39 3.78 -7.94
C LEU A 2 11.13 4.67 -7.89
N ALA A 3 10.50 4.82 -6.71
CA ALA A 3 9.35 5.71 -6.54
C ALA A 3 9.67 7.17 -6.95
N GLN A 4 10.83 7.68 -6.54
CA GLN A 4 11.28 9.04 -6.89
C GLN A 4 11.56 9.19 -8.39
N ILE A 5 12.01 8.13 -9.07
CA ILE A 5 12.18 8.15 -10.54
C ILE A 5 10.81 8.31 -11.22
N ILE A 6 9.79 7.57 -10.76
CA ILE A 6 8.42 7.69 -11.28
C ILE A 6 7.92 9.12 -11.11
N GLU A 7 8.11 9.72 -9.92
CA GLU A 7 7.70 11.10 -9.66
C GLU A 7 8.42 12.09 -10.57
N THR A 8 9.73 11.93 -10.73
CA THR A 8 10.56 12.81 -11.57
C THR A 8 10.13 12.76 -13.04
N ILE A 9 9.85 11.57 -13.57
CA ILE A 9 9.49 11.39 -14.99
C ILE A 9 8.05 11.85 -15.27
N THR A 10 7.13 11.62 -14.33
CA THR A 10 5.70 11.91 -14.54
C THR A 10 5.28 13.29 -14.07
N GLY A 11 6.10 13.95 -13.24
CA GLY A 11 5.77 15.23 -12.59
C GLY A 11 4.62 15.13 -11.59
N LYS A 12 4.17 13.92 -11.24
CA LYS A 12 3.08 13.64 -10.30
C LYS A 12 3.63 12.89 -9.10
N SER A 13 2.98 13.04 -7.95
CA SER A 13 3.35 12.27 -6.75
C SER A 13 3.21 10.76 -6.98
N PHE A 14 3.90 9.97 -6.18
CA PHE A 14 3.79 8.52 -6.24
C PHE A 14 2.35 8.06 -5.97
N GLU A 15 1.65 8.73 -5.05
CA GLU A 15 0.25 8.44 -4.73
C GLU A 15 -0.67 8.67 -5.94
N GLU A 16 -0.50 9.78 -6.66
CA GLU A 16 -1.30 10.07 -7.86
C GLU A 16 -1.04 9.08 -8.99
N ASN A 17 0.23 8.69 -9.19
CA ASN A 17 0.58 7.66 -10.16
C ASN A 17 -0.05 6.31 -9.81
N PHE A 18 -0.01 5.94 -8.53
CA PHE A 18 -0.61 4.70 -8.04
C PHE A 18 -2.14 4.73 -8.20
N ASP A 19 -2.78 5.86 -7.90
CA ASP A 19 -4.22 6.04 -8.04
C ASP A 19 -4.67 5.89 -9.50
N GLN A 20 -4.01 6.60 -10.42
CA GLN A 20 -4.39 6.66 -11.83
C GLN A 20 -4.09 5.36 -12.58
N ARG A 21 -2.99 4.68 -12.25
CA ARG A 21 -2.53 3.50 -13.00
C ARG A 21 -3.01 2.18 -12.41
N LEU A 22 -3.36 2.15 -11.12
CA LEU A 22 -3.72 0.90 -10.44
C LEU A 22 -5.05 0.97 -9.67
N LEU A 23 -5.26 1.92 -8.75
CA LEU A 23 -6.51 1.92 -7.95
C LEU A 23 -7.74 2.04 -8.82
N LYS A 24 -7.78 3.07 -9.68
CA LYS A 24 -8.96 3.37 -10.50
C LYS A 24 -9.22 2.29 -11.56
N PRO A 25 -8.22 1.85 -12.37
CA PRO A 25 -8.45 0.84 -13.40
C PRO A 25 -8.87 -0.53 -12.84
N LEU A 26 -8.40 -0.89 -11.64
CA LEU A 26 -8.70 -2.19 -11.02
C LEU A 26 -9.79 -2.13 -9.94
N HIS A 27 -10.40 -0.96 -9.76
CA HIS A 27 -11.45 -0.72 -8.76
C HIS A 27 -11.06 -1.19 -7.35
N LEU A 28 -9.87 -0.78 -6.89
CA LEU A 28 -9.31 -1.11 -5.58
C LEU A 28 -9.82 -0.11 -4.53
N GLN A 29 -11.04 -0.32 -4.04
CA GLN A 29 -11.74 0.61 -3.15
C GLN A 29 -11.31 0.54 -1.67
N HIS A 30 -10.59 -0.50 -1.29
CA HIS A 30 -10.13 -0.77 0.07
C HIS A 30 -8.60 -0.90 0.12
N THR A 31 -7.94 -0.03 -0.65
CA THR A 31 -6.49 0.09 -0.76
C THR A 31 -6.11 1.54 -0.55
N ALA A 32 -5.22 1.83 0.40
CA ALA A 32 -4.84 3.19 0.73
C ALA A 32 -3.45 3.29 1.37
N PHE A 33 -2.80 4.44 1.23
CA PHE A 33 -1.57 4.76 1.95
C PHE A 33 -1.84 5.02 3.44
N TYR A 34 -0.82 4.80 4.26
CA TYR A 34 -0.88 4.89 5.72
C TYR A 34 -1.41 6.22 6.28
N ASN A 35 -1.20 7.31 5.55
CA ASN A 35 -1.57 8.67 5.92
C ASN A 35 -3.01 9.04 5.51
N ASN A 36 -3.72 8.18 4.77
CA ASN A 36 -5.05 8.48 4.28
C ASN A 36 -6.05 8.60 5.45
N PRO A 37 -6.65 9.78 5.66
CA PRO A 37 -7.52 10.04 6.81
C PRO A 37 -8.77 9.14 6.82
N ASN A 38 -9.24 8.71 5.64
CA ASN A 38 -10.45 7.88 5.50
C ASN A 38 -10.22 6.41 5.90
N PHE A 39 -8.97 5.98 6.06
CA PHE A 39 -8.61 4.58 6.34
C PHE A 39 -7.93 4.36 7.70
N LYS A 40 -7.71 5.43 8.49
CA LYS A 40 -7.05 5.34 9.80
C LYS A 40 -7.67 4.33 10.77
N PHE A 41 -8.98 4.08 10.68
CA PHE A 41 -9.70 3.16 11.57
C PHE A 41 -9.83 1.72 11.04
N LYS A 42 -9.40 1.45 9.81
CA LYS A 42 -9.52 0.12 9.17
C LYS A 42 -8.18 -0.63 9.07
N ASN A 43 -7.09 -0.02 9.54
CA ASN A 43 -5.76 -0.62 9.49
C ASN A 43 -5.58 -1.60 10.65
N GLY A 44 -5.09 -2.80 10.34
CA GLY A 44 -4.79 -3.81 11.35
C GLY A 44 -3.61 -3.39 12.24
N ASN A 45 -3.68 -3.72 13.53
CA ASN A 45 -2.54 -3.56 14.43
C ASN A 45 -1.58 -4.74 14.23
N GLY A 46 -0.32 -4.46 13.89
CA GLY A 46 0.72 -5.48 13.84
C GLY A 46 1.18 -5.86 15.25
N TYR A 47 1.48 -7.13 15.48
CA TYR A 47 2.06 -7.62 16.73
C TYR A 47 3.31 -8.44 16.43
N LYS A 48 4.29 -8.38 17.33
CA LYS A 48 5.51 -9.19 17.28
C LYS A 48 5.70 -9.89 18.62
N LEU A 49 6.07 -11.17 18.58
CA LEU A 49 6.61 -11.88 19.73
C LEU A 49 8.07 -11.48 19.92
N ASN A 50 8.40 -10.98 21.10
CA ASN A 50 9.79 -10.71 21.46
C ASN A 50 10.45 -12.03 21.84
N GLU A 51 11.73 -12.20 21.52
CA GLU A 51 12.49 -13.38 21.94
C GLU A 51 12.45 -13.48 23.48
N GLY A 52 11.98 -14.62 23.98
CA GLY A 52 11.80 -14.87 25.42
C GLY A 52 10.50 -14.36 26.04
N SER A 53 9.57 -13.79 25.26
CA SER A 53 8.23 -13.42 25.71
C SER A 53 7.16 -14.23 24.97
N GLU A 54 6.25 -14.85 25.71
CA GLU A 54 5.07 -15.53 25.15
C GLU A 54 3.93 -14.55 24.81
N GLN A 55 4.05 -13.28 25.21
CA GLN A 55 3.02 -12.28 24.99
C GLN A 55 3.31 -11.43 23.74
N PRO A 56 2.35 -11.28 22.81
CA PRO A 56 2.50 -10.46 21.63
C PRO A 56 2.51 -8.97 21.96
N HIS A 57 3.51 -8.24 21.46
CA HIS A 57 3.63 -6.80 21.65
C HIS A 57 3.19 -6.04 20.39
N ALA A 58 2.27 -5.08 20.58
CA ALA A 58 1.80 -4.21 19.49
C ALA A 58 2.96 -3.41 18.90
N GLN A 59 3.12 -3.48 17.59
CA GLN A 59 4.16 -2.76 16.85
C GLN A 59 3.56 -1.47 16.29
N ARG A 60 4.15 -0.33 16.70
CA ARG A 60 3.86 0.95 16.06
C ARG A 60 4.97 1.25 15.06
N THR A 61 4.60 1.28 13.78
CA THR A 61 5.49 1.68 12.69
C THR A 61 5.89 3.15 12.85
N LYS A 62 7.19 3.41 13.00
CA LYS A 62 7.76 4.76 12.94
C LYS A 62 8.27 5.01 11.51
N TYR A 63 8.17 6.23 11.00
CA TYR A 63 8.78 6.69 9.73
C TYR A 63 8.18 6.14 8.42
N LEU A 64 6.88 5.83 8.36
CA LEU A 64 6.21 5.35 7.14
C LEU A 64 6.22 6.34 5.96
N ASN A 65 6.48 7.62 6.22
CA ASN A 65 6.63 8.67 5.22
C ASN A 65 7.80 8.44 4.26
N HIS A 66 8.85 7.71 4.67
CA HIS A 66 10.00 7.42 3.82
C HIS A 66 9.83 6.15 2.97
N TYR A 67 8.75 5.39 3.18
CA TYR A 67 8.53 4.07 2.57
C TYR A 67 7.49 4.09 1.44
N TYR A 68 7.30 5.23 0.78
CA TYR A 68 6.53 5.26 -0.47
C TYR A 68 7.17 4.34 -1.51
N GLY A 69 6.38 3.34 -1.93
CA GLY A 69 6.84 2.26 -2.80
C GLY A 69 7.61 1.13 -2.11
N ALA A 70 7.71 1.13 -0.78
CA ALA A 70 8.50 0.15 0.00
C ALA A 70 7.81 -0.31 1.30
N GLY A 71 6.46 -0.31 1.35
CA GLY A 71 5.70 -0.93 2.44
C GLY A 71 4.81 0.00 3.27
N ASN A 72 4.44 1.18 2.75
CA ASN A 72 3.52 2.11 3.42
C ASN A 72 2.07 2.07 2.89
N LEU A 73 1.71 0.99 2.19
CA LEU A 73 0.39 0.76 1.58
C LEU A 73 -0.37 -0.32 2.35
N TYR A 74 -1.64 -0.04 2.65
CA TYR A 74 -2.59 -0.99 3.23
C TYR A 74 -3.58 -1.45 2.17
N MET A 75 -3.94 -2.73 2.20
CA MET A 75 -4.82 -3.35 1.22
C MET A 75 -5.62 -4.49 1.87
N THR A 76 -6.88 -4.63 1.49
CA THR A 76 -7.68 -5.82 1.87
C THR A 76 -7.29 -7.04 1.03
N PRO A 77 -7.46 -8.27 1.55
CA PRO A 77 -7.20 -9.48 0.76
C PRO A 77 -7.98 -9.51 -0.56
N LEU A 78 -9.22 -9.01 -0.58
CA LEU A 78 -10.04 -8.94 -1.79
C LEU A 78 -9.42 -8.05 -2.87
N ASP A 79 -8.95 -6.86 -2.50
CA ASP A 79 -8.31 -5.95 -3.44
C ASP A 79 -6.95 -6.51 -3.91
N MET A 80 -6.23 -7.24 -3.06
CA MET A 80 -5.02 -7.95 -3.47
C MET A 80 -5.33 -9.02 -4.53
N CYS A 81 -6.41 -9.78 -4.36
CA CYS A 81 -6.87 -10.74 -5.36
C CYS A 81 -7.20 -10.05 -6.70
N LYS A 82 -7.90 -8.92 -6.67
CA LYS A 82 -8.19 -8.13 -7.89
C LYS A 82 -6.91 -7.66 -8.58
N LEU A 83 -5.93 -7.19 -7.81
CA LEU A 83 -4.64 -6.73 -8.32
C LEU A 83 -3.90 -7.86 -9.06
N VAL A 84 -3.73 -9.01 -8.40
CA VAL A 84 -3.10 -10.19 -8.99
C VAL A 84 -3.85 -10.64 -10.24
N TYR A 85 -5.18 -10.69 -10.18
CA TYR A 85 -6.01 -11.06 -11.31
C TYR A 85 -5.81 -10.11 -12.50
N GLY A 86 -5.77 -8.79 -12.26
CA GLY A 86 -5.51 -7.79 -13.30
C GLY A 86 -4.17 -7.97 -14.00
N PHE A 87 -3.11 -8.32 -13.25
CA PHE A 87 -1.82 -8.66 -13.84
C PHE A 87 -1.89 -9.91 -14.72
N THR A 88 -2.56 -10.98 -14.24
CA THR A 88 -2.69 -12.23 -15.00
C THR A 88 -3.49 -12.07 -16.30
N LYS A 89 -4.44 -11.13 -16.35
CA LYS A 89 -5.27 -10.86 -17.53
C LYS A 89 -4.71 -9.76 -18.44
N GLN A 90 -3.53 -9.23 -18.13
CA GLN A 90 -2.91 -8.09 -18.82
C GLN A 90 -3.81 -6.84 -18.92
N SER A 91 -4.84 -6.72 -18.07
CA SER A 91 -5.79 -5.60 -18.11
C SER A 91 -5.19 -4.28 -17.61
N ILE A 92 -3.92 -4.30 -17.20
CA ILE A 92 -3.15 -3.16 -16.69
C ILE A 92 -2.22 -2.57 -17.78
N PHE A 93 -2.01 -3.29 -18.89
CA PHE A 93 -1.06 -2.90 -19.95
C PHE A 93 -1.74 -2.38 -21.23
N GLN A 94 -3.02 -2.01 -21.16
CA GLN A 94 -3.78 -1.48 -22.30
C GLN A 94 -3.60 0.02 -22.49
#